data_AF-A0A524IIC3-F1
#
_entry.id   AF-A0A524IIC3-F1
#
_cell.length_a   1.000
_cell.length_b   1.000
_cell.length_c   1.000
_cell.angle_alpha   90.00
_cell.angle_beta   90.00
_cell.angle_gamma   90.00
#
_symmetry.space_group_name_H-M   'P 1'
#
loop_
_entity.id
_entity.type
_entity.pdbx_description
1 polymer ?
#
loop_
_entity_poly.entity_id
_entity_poly.type
_entity_poly.pdbx_seq_one_letter_code
_entity_poly.pdbx_strand_id
1 'polypeptide(L)'
;FVEECDQIIVAIGQRLDIKKVFGNLDIHLSPNGFVKVNPLTGQTNILWIFSGGDASAGPASVVTAVGEGEKAAAGIDFLFTGEDHAFWREDQAVQTEYDPDADPVPYPREKIPVISVDRRISNFDEVEQPWLESAAIRQCSRCLRCDYGKTPVRKEVILHA
;
A
#
# COMPACT_ATOMS: atom_id res chain seq x y z
N PHE A 1 17.63 -15.42 29.43
CA PHE A 1 16.94 -14.83 30.59
C PHE A 1 15.63 -15.59 30.79
N VAL A 2 15.07 -15.56 32.00
CA VAL A 2 13.81 -16.24 32.34
C VAL A 2 12.95 -15.23 33.09
N GLU A 3 11.70 -15.04 32.67
CA GLU A 3 10.72 -14.15 33.30
C GLU A 3 9.49 -14.94 33.69
N GLU A 4 8.97 -14.70 34.89
CA GLU A 4 7.68 -15.23 35.30
C GLU A 4 6.55 -14.42 34.64
N CYS A 5 5.57 -15.11 34.06
CA CYS A 5 4.39 -14.49 33.47
C CYS A 5 3.18 -15.41 33.57
N ASP A 6 2.00 -14.83 33.79
CA ASP A 6 0.73 -15.57 33.83
C ASP A 6 0.11 -15.75 32.43
N GLN A 7 0.51 -14.90 31.47
CA GLN A 7 -0.02 -14.91 30.11
C GLN A 7 1.06 -14.56 29.07
N ILE A 8 1.08 -15.31 27.97
CA ILE A 8 1.96 -15.08 26.81
C ILE A 8 1.09 -14.89 25.57
N ILE A 9 1.28 -13.77 24.88
CA ILE A 9 0.66 -13.49 23.57
C ILE A 9 1.75 -13.53 22.51
N VAL A 10 1.67 -14.51 21.62
CA VAL A 10 2.65 -14.67 20.53
C VAL A 10 2.20 -13.86 19.32
N ALA A 11 2.81 -12.68 19.13
CA ALA A 11 2.52 -11.77 18.02
C ALA A 11 3.71 -11.66 17.05
N ILE A 12 4.33 -12.79 16.69
CA ILE A 12 5.52 -12.86 15.81
C ILE A 12 5.18 -12.88 14.31
N GLY A 13 3.92 -12.59 13.96
CA GLY A 13 3.43 -12.59 12.57
C GLY A 13 2.61 -13.82 12.21
N GLN A 14 2.28 -13.92 10.92
CA GLN A 14 1.41 -14.94 10.34
C GLN A 14 2.02 -15.54 9.07
N ARG A 15 1.56 -16.74 8.69
CA ARG A 15 2.00 -17.42 7.46
C ARG A 15 0.80 -18.04 6.75
N LEU A 16 0.86 -18.05 5.42
CA LEU A 16 -0.15 -18.68 4.58
C LEU A 16 -0.05 -20.21 4.67
N ASP A 17 -1.18 -20.86 4.94
CA ASP A 17 -1.31 -22.33 4.90
C ASP A 17 -1.68 -22.78 3.47
N ILE A 18 -0.65 -23.01 2.65
CA ILE A 18 -0.79 -23.35 1.22
C ILE A 18 -1.65 -24.60 1.02
N LYS A 19 -1.46 -25.64 1.83
CA LYS A 19 -2.21 -26.90 1.68
C LYS A 19 -3.69 -26.72 1.99
N LYS A 20 -4.05 -25.90 2.98
CA LYS A 20 -5.46 -25.62 3.26
C LYS A 20 -6.14 -24.79 2.17
N VAL A 21 -5.41 -23.84 1.58
CA VAL A 21 -5.98 -22.95 0.56
C VAL A 21 -6.06 -23.62 -0.81
N PHE A 22 -5.01 -24.34 -1.22
CA PHE A 22 -4.86 -24.86 -2.58
C PHE A 22 -4.97 -26.39 -2.68
N GLY A 23 -5.12 -27.09 -1.55
CA GLY A 23 -5.20 -28.55 -1.54
C GLY A 23 -3.95 -29.20 -2.14
N ASN A 24 -4.15 -29.95 -3.22
CA ASN A 24 -3.10 -30.66 -3.96
C ASN A 24 -2.69 -29.94 -5.25
N LEU A 25 -3.14 -28.70 -5.48
CA LEU A 25 -2.71 -27.92 -6.64
C LEU A 25 -1.22 -27.57 -6.50
N ASP A 26 -0.48 -27.73 -7.60
CA ASP A 26 0.93 -27.39 -7.67
C ASP A 26 1.10 -25.87 -7.88
N ILE A 27 0.90 -25.10 -6.81
CA ILE A 27 1.08 -23.66 -6.81
C ILE A 27 2.54 -23.32 -6.54
N HIS A 28 3.14 -22.57 -7.46
CA HIS A 28 4.50 -22.07 -7.28
C HIS A 28 4.54 -21.04 -6.16
N LEU A 29 5.56 -21.15 -5.30
CA LEU A 29 5.80 -20.22 -4.21
C LEU A 29 7.01 -19.34 -4.47
N SER A 30 6.98 -18.13 -3.93
CA SER A 30 8.14 -17.25 -3.82
C SER A 30 9.12 -17.76 -2.74
N PRO A 31 10.38 -17.28 -2.70
CA PRO A 31 11.36 -17.72 -1.70
C PRO A 31 10.93 -17.52 -0.24
N ASN A 32 10.07 -16.52 0.02
CA ASN A 32 9.47 -16.23 1.31
C ASN A 32 8.22 -17.07 1.62
N GLY A 33 7.83 -18.00 0.75
CA GLY A 33 6.79 -18.99 1.00
C GLY A 33 5.35 -18.52 0.79
N PHE A 34 5.16 -17.46 0.00
CA PHE A 34 3.85 -16.95 -0.44
C PHE A 34 3.57 -17.34 -1.89
N VAL A 35 2.34 -17.12 -2.37
CA VAL A 35 1.95 -17.46 -3.74
C VAL A 35 2.74 -16.63 -4.73
N LYS A 36 3.46 -17.29 -5.64
CA LYS A 36 4.18 -16.59 -6.71
C LYS A 36 3.18 -16.14 -7.78
N VAL A 37 3.18 -14.84 -8.07
CA VAL A 37 2.33 -14.23 -9.10
C VAL A 37 3.14 -13.43 -10.12
N ASN A 38 2.55 -13.19 -11.28
CA ASN A 38 2.99 -12.16 -12.20
C ASN A 38 2.73 -10.78 -11.56
N PRO A 39 3.75 -9.91 -11.43
CA PRO A 39 3.63 -8.64 -10.70
C PRO A 39 2.72 -7.60 -11.39
N LEU A 40 2.40 -7.79 -12.68
CA LEU A 40 1.51 -6.92 -13.45
C LEU A 40 0.06 -7.40 -13.38
N THR A 41 -0.18 -8.70 -13.50
CA THR A 41 -1.53 -9.28 -13.64
C THR A 41 -2.06 -9.97 -12.38
N GLY A 42 -1.22 -10.28 -11.40
CA GLY A 42 -1.59 -11.07 -10.22
C GLY A 42 -1.80 -12.56 -10.50
N GLN A 43 -1.54 -13.03 -11.73
CA GLN A 43 -1.77 -14.41 -12.15
C GLN A 43 -0.70 -15.36 -11.61
N THR A 44 -1.10 -16.54 -11.17
CA THR A 44 -0.18 -17.61 -10.73
C THR A 44 0.33 -18.45 -11.90
N ASN A 45 1.05 -19.55 -11.63
CA ASN A 45 1.38 -20.54 -12.65
C ASN A 45 0.15 -21.32 -13.16
N ILE A 46 -1.00 -21.24 -12.48
CA ILE A 46 -2.26 -21.86 -12.88
C ILE A 46 -3.15 -20.77 -13.49
N LEU A 47 -3.52 -20.95 -14.76
CA LEU A 47 -4.17 -19.96 -15.61
C LEU A 47 -5.38 -19.27 -14.95
N TRP A 48 -6.22 -20.03 -14.25
CA TRP A 48 -7.47 -19.57 -13.66
C TRP A 48 -7.32 -19.14 -12.18
N ILE A 49 -6.10 -19.08 -11.65
CA ILE A 49 -5.82 -18.68 -10.26
C ILE A 49 -4.99 -17.41 -10.22
N PHE A 50 -5.50 -16.44 -9.47
CA PHE A 50 -4.89 -15.15 -9.20
C PHE A 50 -4.74 -14.97 -7.68
N SER A 51 -3.75 -14.18 -7.25
CA SER A 51 -3.51 -13.90 -5.84
C SER A 51 -3.02 -12.46 -5.64
N GLY A 52 -3.31 -11.90 -4.47
CA GLY A 52 -2.91 -10.56 -4.06
C GLY A 52 -2.99 -10.40 -2.54
N GLY A 53 -2.44 -9.30 -2.03
CA GLY A 53 -2.33 -9.02 -0.61
C GLY A 53 -1.38 -9.99 0.10
N ASP A 54 -1.66 -10.22 1.39
CA ASP A 54 -0.82 -11.06 2.26
C ASP A 54 -0.58 -12.48 1.73
N ALA A 55 -1.48 -13.01 0.89
CA ALA A 55 -1.31 -14.33 0.30
C ALA A 55 -0.20 -14.37 -0.78
N SER A 56 0.15 -13.22 -1.36
CA SER A 56 1.10 -13.06 -2.46
C SER A 56 2.38 -12.34 -1.99
N ALA A 57 2.25 -11.11 -1.49
CA ALA A 57 3.39 -10.29 -1.07
C ALA A 57 3.87 -10.60 0.36
N GLY A 58 3.03 -11.28 1.15
CA GLY A 58 3.20 -11.40 2.60
C GLY A 58 2.66 -10.18 3.36
N PRO A 59 2.70 -10.21 4.71
CA PRO A 59 2.12 -9.17 5.55
C PRO A 59 2.58 -7.77 5.17
N ALA A 60 1.64 -6.94 4.70
CA ALA A 60 1.91 -5.59 4.21
C ALA A 60 0.84 -4.60 4.70
N SER A 61 0.75 -3.43 4.05
CA SER A 61 -0.31 -2.46 4.32
C SER A 61 -1.61 -2.84 3.62
N VAL A 62 -2.74 -2.43 4.18
CA VAL A 62 -4.06 -2.57 3.54
C VAL A 62 -4.07 -1.94 2.14
N VAL A 63 -3.40 -0.80 1.96
CA VAL A 63 -3.28 -0.11 0.68
C VAL A 63 -2.58 -0.99 -0.35
N THR A 64 -1.51 -1.70 0.04
CA THR A 64 -0.81 -2.66 -0.83
C THR A 64 -1.74 -3.80 -1.24
N ALA A 65 -2.50 -4.36 -0.29
CA ALA A 65 -3.42 -5.45 -0.58
C ALA A 65 -4.55 -5.03 -1.53
N VAL A 66 -5.10 -3.82 -1.37
CA VAL A 66 -6.09 -3.24 -2.29
C VAL A 66 -5.49 -3.08 -3.70
N GLY A 67 -4.30 -2.49 -3.80
CA GLY A 67 -3.63 -2.30 -5.09
C GLY A 67 -3.30 -3.62 -5.81
N GLU A 68 -2.99 -4.68 -5.07
CA GLU A 68 -2.80 -6.03 -5.64
C GLU A 68 -4.12 -6.71 -6.03
N GLY A 69 -5.19 -6.48 -5.26
CA GLY A 69 -6.53 -6.91 -5.62
C GLY A 69 -7.00 -6.29 -6.94
N GLU A 70 -6.75 -5.00 -7.14
CA GLU A 70 -7.04 -4.31 -8.41
C GLU A 70 -6.23 -4.88 -9.58
N LYS A 71 -4.95 -5.24 -9.36
CA LYS A 71 -4.13 -5.89 -10.39
C LYS A 71 -4.69 -7.24 -10.78
N ALA A 72 -5.06 -8.05 -9.79
CA ALA A 72 -5.66 -9.36 -10.02
C ALA A 72 -6.99 -9.23 -10.78
N ALA A 73 -7.83 -8.25 -10.43
CA ALA A 73 -9.08 -7.98 -11.15
C ALA A 73 -8.84 -7.62 -12.62
N ALA A 74 -7.89 -6.71 -12.90
CA ALA A 74 -7.52 -6.37 -14.28
C ALA A 74 -6.94 -7.56 -15.04
N GLY A 75 -6.13 -8.40 -14.39
CA GLY A 75 -5.59 -9.63 -14.99
C GLY A 75 -6.66 -10.69 -15.29
N ILE A 76 -7.68 -10.82 -14.44
CA ILE A 76 -8.83 -11.70 -14.67
C ILE A 76 -9.64 -11.20 -15.86
N ASP A 77 -9.92 -9.90 -15.90
CA ASP A 77 -10.66 -9.29 -17.01
C ASP A 77 -9.93 -9.52 -18.34
N PHE A 78 -8.64 -9.18 -18.41
CA PHE A 78 -7.80 -9.40 -19.58
C PHE A 78 -7.76 -10.88 -20.03
N LEU A 79 -7.76 -11.84 -19.11
CA LEU A 79 -7.79 -13.26 -19.44
C LEU A 79 -9.06 -13.66 -20.20
N PHE A 80 -10.21 -13.05 -19.89
CA PHE A 80 -11.50 -13.39 -20.50
C PHE A 80 -11.84 -12.54 -21.73
N THR A 81 -11.42 -11.27 -21.74
CA THR A 81 -11.78 -10.32 -22.81
C THR A 81 -10.68 -10.19 -23.86
N GLY A 82 -9.41 -10.39 -23.48
CA GLY A 82 -8.25 -10.05 -24.30
C GLY A 82 -7.99 -8.54 -24.43
N GLU A 83 -8.74 -7.71 -23.70
CA GLU A 83 -8.69 -6.24 -23.75
C GLU A 83 -8.35 -5.68 -22.36
N ASP A 84 -7.75 -4.49 -22.32
CA ASP A 84 -7.45 -3.78 -21.07
C ASP A 84 -8.57 -2.77 -20.76
N HIS A 85 -9.39 -3.06 -19.76
CA HIS A 85 -10.46 -2.18 -19.29
C HIS A 85 -10.10 -1.39 -18.02
N ALA A 86 -8.85 -1.45 -17.55
CA ALA A 86 -8.45 -0.86 -16.27
C ALA A 86 -8.17 0.65 -16.33
N PHE A 87 -9.12 1.43 -16.85
CA PHE A 87 -9.00 2.89 -17.07
C PHE A 87 -8.64 3.69 -15.81
N TRP A 88 -8.95 3.17 -14.62
CA TRP A 88 -8.64 3.80 -13.33
C TRP A 88 -7.18 3.63 -12.90
N ARG A 89 -6.40 2.80 -13.61
CA ARG A 89 -4.97 2.58 -13.35
C ARG A 89 -4.06 3.52 -14.14
N GLU A 90 -4.64 4.46 -14.88
CA GLU A 90 -3.90 5.47 -15.61
C GLU A 90 -3.33 6.54 -14.67
N ASP A 91 -2.07 6.91 -14.90
CA ASP A 91 -1.43 8.03 -14.19
C ASP A 91 -2.16 9.33 -14.53
N GLN A 92 -2.86 9.91 -13.55
CA GLN A 92 -3.39 11.25 -13.70
C GLN A 92 -2.31 12.28 -13.40
N ALA A 93 -2.11 13.20 -14.34
CA ALA A 93 -1.24 14.34 -14.11
C ALA A 93 -1.83 15.20 -12.99
N VAL A 94 -1.02 15.47 -11.96
CA VAL A 94 -1.41 16.41 -10.90
C VAL A 94 -1.55 17.79 -11.53
N GLN A 95 -2.78 18.30 -11.59
CA GLN A 95 -3.09 19.62 -12.18
C GLN A 95 -2.86 20.78 -11.21
N THR A 96 -2.39 20.49 -9.99
CA THR A 96 -2.13 21.50 -8.97
C THR A 96 -0.94 22.36 -9.37
N GLU A 97 -1.16 23.68 -9.42
CA GLU A 97 -0.09 24.65 -9.61
C GLU A 97 0.90 24.57 -8.44
N TYR A 98 2.19 24.55 -8.77
CA TYR A 98 3.28 24.48 -7.80
C TYR A 98 4.41 25.39 -8.24
N ASP A 99 4.88 26.23 -7.32
CA ASP A 99 6.07 27.06 -7.50
C ASP A 99 7.31 26.30 -6.96
N PRO A 100 8.21 25.82 -7.83
CA PRO A 100 9.43 25.12 -7.41
C PRO A 100 10.45 26.03 -6.73
N ASP A 101 10.34 27.35 -6.91
CA ASP A 101 11.25 28.34 -6.35
C ASP A 101 10.72 28.93 -5.03
N ALA A 102 9.50 28.57 -4.62
CA ALA A 102 8.93 29.02 -3.35
C ALA A 102 9.77 28.58 -2.14
N ASP A 103 10.02 29.54 -1.24
CA ASP A 103 10.69 29.28 0.02
C ASP A 103 9.80 28.45 0.96
N PRO A 104 10.37 27.50 1.74
CA PRO A 104 9.65 26.84 2.80
C PRO A 104 9.14 27.86 3.82
N VAL A 105 7.91 27.65 4.28
CA VAL A 105 7.36 28.47 5.37
C VAL A 105 8.17 28.29 6.67
N PRO A 106 8.32 29.33 7.50
CA PRO A 106 9.22 29.31 8.67
C PRO A 106 8.66 28.60 9.91
N TYR A 107 7.52 27.91 9.81
CA TYR A 107 6.89 27.22 10.94
C TYR A 107 7.05 25.69 10.83
N PRO A 108 7.14 24.98 11.97
CA PRO A 108 7.35 23.54 11.98
C PRO A 108 6.11 22.75 11.53
N ARG A 109 6.30 21.46 11.27
CA ARG A 109 5.21 20.50 11.07
C ARG A 109 4.40 20.37 12.37
N GLU A 110 3.08 20.53 12.25
CA GLU A 110 2.15 20.31 13.36
C GLU A 110 2.17 18.84 13.76
N LYS A 111 2.12 18.56 15.07
CA LYS A 111 2.04 17.17 15.54
C LYS A 111 0.62 16.64 15.32
N ILE A 112 0.50 15.36 14.99
CA ILE A 112 -0.80 14.69 14.95
C ILE A 112 -1.27 14.55 16.40
N PRO A 113 -2.46 15.06 16.77
CA PRO A 113 -3.01 14.84 18.09
C PRO A 113 -3.23 13.34 18.28
N VAL A 114 -2.87 12.83 19.45
CA VAL A 114 -3.03 11.40 19.75
C VAL A 114 -3.74 11.23 21.07
N ILE A 115 -4.57 10.19 21.19
CA ILE A 115 -5.19 9.85 22.46
C ILE A 115 -4.12 9.40 23.48
N SER A 116 -4.38 9.60 24.76
CA SER A 116 -3.47 9.18 25.85
C SER A 116 -3.33 7.66 25.90
N VAL A 117 -2.20 7.18 26.42
CA VAL A 117 -1.94 5.73 26.57
C VAL A 117 -3.03 5.05 27.40
N ASP A 118 -3.51 5.70 28.46
CA ASP A 118 -4.57 5.17 29.34
C ASP A 118 -5.90 4.92 28.60
N ARG A 119 -6.18 5.67 27.52
CA ARG A 119 -7.33 5.38 26.66
C ARG A 119 -7.04 4.24 25.68
N ARG A 120 -5.84 4.19 25.10
CA ARG A 120 -5.43 3.17 24.11
C ARG A 120 -5.55 1.74 24.65
N ILE A 121 -5.35 1.55 25.94
CA ILE A 121 -5.37 0.20 26.55
C ILE A 121 -6.77 -0.40 26.67
N SER A 122 -7.84 0.41 26.60
CA SER A 122 -9.19 0.00 26.98
C SER A 122 -10.23 0.14 25.87
N ASN A 123 -9.82 0.55 24.67
CA ASN A 123 -10.72 0.70 23.53
C ASN A 123 -10.01 0.48 22.18
N PHE A 124 -10.80 0.51 21.12
CA PHE A 124 -10.34 0.42 19.72
C PHE A 124 -10.46 1.77 18.99
N ASP A 125 -10.44 2.88 19.73
CA ASP A 125 -10.53 4.20 19.13
C ASP A 125 -9.27 4.50 18.29
N GLU A 126 -9.43 5.31 17.25
CA GLU A 126 -8.32 5.72 16.41
C GLU A 126 -7.25 6.45 17.25
N VAL A 127 -6.00 5.99 17.14
CA VAL A 127 -4.92 6.54 17.98
C VAL A 127 -4.54 7.94 17.51
N GLU A 128 -4.39 8.10 16.20
CA GLU A 128 -4.11 9.34 15.51
C GLU A 128 -5.41 10.07 15.23
N GLN A 129 -5.58 11.24 15.84
CA GLN A 129 -6.80 12.03 15.70
C GLN A 129 -6.63 13.05 14.56
N PRO A 130 -7.72 13.42 13.87
CA PRO A 130 -7.65 14.40 12.79
C PRO A 130 -7.20 15.76 13.31
N TRP A 131 -6.51 16.51 12.46
CA TRP A 131 -6.25 17.92 12.72
C TRP A 131 -7.55 18.72 12.72
N LEU A 132 -7.57 19.80 13.52
CA LEU A 132 -8.53 20.86 13.31
C LEU A 132 -8.37 21.41 11.89
N GLU A 133 -9.50 21.77 11.26
CA GLU A 133 -9.53 22.25 9.87
C GLU A 133 -8.50 23.34 9.58
N SER A 134 -8.37 24.33 10.47
CA SER A 134 -7.39 25.41 10.33
C SER A 134 -5.94 24.92 10.31
N ALA A 135 -5.61 23.92 11.12
CA ALA A 135 -4.29 23.31 11.14
C ALA A 135 -4.05 22.47 9.88
N ALA A 136 -5.07 21.74 9.42
CA ALA A 136 -5.02 20.96 8.19
C ALA A 136 -4.78 21.85 6.97
N ILE A 137 -5.59 22.90 6.78
CA ILE A 137 -5.44 23.88 5.67
C ILE A 137 -4.03 24.48 5.69
N ARG A 138 -3.58 24.95 6.85
CA ARG A 138 -2.24 25.54 6.99
C ARG A 138 -1.12 24.55 6.63
N GLN A 139 -1.25 23.28 7.02
CA GLN A 139 -0.25 22.25 6.69
C GLN A 139 -0.33 21.81 5.22
N CYS A 140 -1.49 21.85 4.58
CA CYS A 140 -1.65 21.60 3.14
C CYS A 140 -1.05 22.73 2.29
N SER A 141 -1.16 23.99 2.73
CA SER A 141 -0.52 25.14 2.06
C SER A 141 0.99 25.22 2.30
N ARG A 142 1.56 24.33 3.11
CA ARG A 142 2.99 24.31 3.40
C ARG A 142 3.74 23.54 2.32
N CYS A 143 4.56 24.25 1.54
CA CYS A 143 5.55 23.61 0.68
C CYS A 143 6.56 22.84 1.55
N LEU A 144 6.70 21.54 1.29
CA LEU A 144 7.69 20.65 1.92
C LEU A 144 8.98 20.54 1.09
N ARG A 145 9.07 21.24 -0.04
CA ARG A 145 10.12 21.09 -1.06
C ARG A 145 10.38 19.62 -1.39
N CYS A 146 9.32 18.86 -1.65
CA CYS A 146 9.42 17.45 -2.00
C CYS A 146 10.10 17.20 -3.36
N ASP A 147 10.35 18.27 -4.13
CA ASP A 147 11.21 18.38 -5.32
C ASP A 147 12.71 18.48 -4.98
N TYR A 148 13.08 18.99 -3.80
CA TYR A 148 14.46 19.27 -3.46
C TYR A 148 15.27 17.96 -3.36
N GLY A 149 16.30 17.84 -4.21
CA GLY A 149 17.14 16.65 -4.32
C GLY A 149 16.55 15.51 -5.15
N LYS A 150 15.34 15.65 -5.72
CA LYS A 150 14.82 14.70 -6.71
C LYS A 150 15.20 15.16 -8.10
N THR A 151 15.90 14.32 -8.86
CA THR A 151 15.99 14.51 -10.31
C THR A 151 14.62 14.16 -10.88
N PRO A 152 13.86 15.10 -11.45
CA PRO A 152 12.65 14.74 -12.15
C PRO A 152 13.06 13.81 -13.29
N VAL A 153 12.57 12.57 -13.25
CA VAL A 153 12.61 11.70 -14.43
C VAL A 153 11.73 12.42 -15.43
N ARG A 154 12.33 13.13 -16.40
CA ARG A 154 11.58 13.63 -17.55
C ARG A 154 10.97 12.39 -18.18
N LYS A 155 9.65 12.20 -18.02
CA LYS A 155 8.90 11.36 -18.94
C LYS A 155 9.08 12.07 -20.28
N GLU A 156 10.05 11.62 -21.08
CA GLU A 156 9.99 11.90 -22.51
C GLU A 156 8.62 11.39 -22.93
N VAL A 157 7.77 12.33 -23.30
CA VAL A 157 6.50 11.99 -23.92
C VAL A 157 6.90 11.24 -25.19
N ILE A 158 6.80 9.91 -25.16
CA ILE A 158 6.83 9.11 -26.38
C ILE A 158 5.51 9.40 -27.08
N LEU A 159 5.45 10.58 -27.70
CA LEU A 159 4.57 10.85 -28.81
C LEU A 159 5.22 10.16 -30.01
N HIS A 160 4.56 9.09 -30.44
CA HIS A 160 4.56 8.50 -31.78
C HIS A 160 5.01 7.02 -31.90
N ALA A 161 4.02 6.28 -32.43
CA ALA A 161 4.04 5.11 -33.32
C ALA A 161 4.28 3.72 -32.71
#